data_AF-A0AAE3JJA4-F1
#
_entry.id   AF-A0AAE3JJA4-F1
#
_cell.length_a   1.000
_cell.length_b   1.000
_cell.length_c   1.000
_cell.angle_alpha   90.00
_cell.angle_beta   90.00
_cell.angle_gamma   90.00
#
_symmetry.space_group_name_H-M   'P 1'
#
loop_
_entity.id
_entity.type
_entity.pdbx_description
1 polymer ?
#
loop_
_entity_poly.entity_id
_entity_poly.type
_entity_poly.pdbx_seq_one_letter_code
_entity_poly.pdbx_strand_id
1 'polypeptide(L)'
;MLFETKWFTTFLKETANGLWHFKYRGVAEKNWKQLLGWMSRSRLSPMIKVGRMVRRHLWGILNAITMQATNAIAESTNATIQKIKSRACGFRSRARFRLAILFHRGGLSMLPNGAIQA
;
A
#
# COMPACT_ATOMS: atom_id res chain seq x y z
N MET A 1 -14.16 19.37 -18.66
CA MET A 1 -12.75 19.22 -18.22
C MET A 1 -12.54 18.10 -17.18
N LEU A 2 -13.42 17.91 -16.18
CA LEU A 2 -13.27 16.84 -15.16
C LEU A 2 -13.45 15.40 -15.70
N PHE A 3 -14.31 15.20 -16.71
CA PHE A 3 -14.59 13.88 -17.27
C PHE A 3 -13.35 13.27 -17.94
N GLU A 4 -12.65 14.03 -18.77
CA GLU A 4 -11.42 13.56 -19.45
C GLU A 4 -10.30 13.22 -18.47
N THR A 5 -10.14 14.01 -17.40
CA THR A 5 -9.13 13.72 -16.38
C THR A 5 -9.42 12.42 -15.62
N LYS A 6 -10.69 12.11 -15.38
CA LYS A 6 -11.10 10.86 -14.71
C LYS A 6 -10.84 9.64 -15.59
N TRP A 7 -11.25 9.70 -16.86
CA TRP A 7 -10.98 8.63 -17.84
C TRP A 7 -9.49 8.36 -18.01
N PHE A 8 -8.67 9.41 -18.09
CA PHE A 8 -7.22 9.26 -18.21
C PHE A 8 -6.59 8.61 -16.97
N THR A 9 -7.04 8.97 -15.77
CA THR A 9 -6.55 8.33 -14.53
C THR A 9 -6.98 6.86 -14.43
N THR A 10 -8.20 6.52 -14.85
CA THR A 10 -8.69 5.13 -14.89
C THR A 10 -7.87 4.31 -15.89
N PHE A 11 -7.61 4.85 -17.08
CA PHE A 11 -6.79 4.20 -18.09
C PHE A 11 -5.37 3.88 -17.59
N LEU A 12 -4.72 4.84 -16.92
CA LEU A 12 -3.39 4.63 -16.34
C LEU A 12 -3.40 3.55 -15.26
N LYS A 13 -4.44 3.53 -14.42
CA LYS A 13 -4.63 2.49 -13.41
C LYS A 13 -4.81 1.12 -14.05
N GLU A 14 -5.66 1.01 -15.07
CA GLU A 14 -5.93 -0.25 -15.76
C GLU A 14 -4.68 -0.78 -16.48
N THR A 15 -3.93 0.11 -17.12
CA THR A 15 -2.65 -0.22 -17.76
C THR A 15 -1.68 -0.77 -16.72
N ALA A 16 -1.53 -0.09 -15.57
CA ALA A 16 -0.65 -0.56 -14.49
C ALA A 16 -1.10 -1.91 -13.90
N ASN A 17 -2.41 -2.17 -13.82
CA ASN A 17 -2.95 -3.47 -13.40
C ASN A 17 -2.55 -4.59 -14.37
N GLY A 18 -2.68 -4.34 -15.68
CA GLY A 18 -2.18 -5.26 -16.71
C GLY A 18 -0.67 -5.50 -16.61
N LEU A 19 0.12 -4.47 -16.26
CA LEU A 19 1.56 -4.61 -16.05
C LEU A 19 1.93 -5.48 -14.83
N TRP A 20 1.02 -5.69 -13.89
CA TRP A 20 1.26 -6.48 -12.68
C TRP A 20 1.26 -8.00 -12.94
N HIS A 21 0.63 -8.44 -14.04
CA HIS A 21 0.49 -9.87 -14.36
C HIS A 21 1.63 -10.43 -15.22
N PHE A 22 2.66 -9.65 -15.55
CA PHE A 22 3.77 -10.14 -16.35
C PHE A 22 4.65 -11.13 -15.58
N LYS A 23 4.92 -12.29 -16.17
CA LYS A 23 5.83 -13.31 -15.60
C LYS A 23 7.32 -13.03 -15.90
N TYR A 24 7.61 -12.19 -16.90
CA TYR A 24 8.97 -11.91 -17.37
C TYR A 24 9.43 -10.49 -17.04
N ARG A 25 10.50 -10.39 -16.23
CA ARG A 25 11.04 -9.13 -15.71
C ARG A 25 11.41 -8.11 -16.79
N GLY A 26 12.10 -8.54 -17.86
CA GLY A 26 12.59 -7.61 -18.89
C GLY A 26 11.45 -6.94 -19.67
N VAL A 27 10.39 -7.70 -19.98
CA VAL A 27 9.19 -7.18 -20.65
C VAL A 27 8.41 -6.26 -19.71
N ALA A 28 8.27 -6.64 -18.44
CA ALA A 28 7.64 -5.78 -17.43
C ALA A 28 8.38 -4.45 -17.29
N GLU A 29 9.70 -4.46 -17.18
CA GLU A 29 10.52 -3.25 -17.01
C GLU A 29 10.37 -2.29 -18.19
N LYS A 30 10.42 -2.80 -19.43
CA LYS A 30 10.24 -1.99 -20.64
C LYS A 30 8.89 -1.29 -20.64
N ASN A 31 7.82 -2.04 -20.37
CA ASN A 31 6.46 -1.49 -20.36
C ASN A 31 6.24 -0.50 -19.21
N TRP A 32 6.79 -0.77 -18.01
CA TRP A 32 6.75 0.18 -16.89
C TRP A 32 7.47 1.48 -17.22
N LYS A 33 8.65 1.42 -17.85
CA LYS A 33 9.38 2.63 -18.29
C LYS A 33 8.57 3.45 -19.31
N GLN A 34 7.92 2.79 -20.27
CA GLN A 34 7.05 3.45 -21.24
C GLN A 34 5.87 4.15 -20.57
N LEU A 35 5.16 3.46 -19.67
CA LEU A 35 4.05 4.01 -18.91
C LEU A 35 4.48 5.21 -18.06
N LEU A 36 5.62 5.13 -17.39
CA LEU A 36 6.18 6.24 -16.60
C LEU A 36 6.57 7.44 -17.49
N GLY A 37 6.99 7.19 -18.72
CA GLY A 37 7.23 8.22 -19.73
C GLY A 37 5.95 8.94 -20.14
N TRP A 38 4.83 8.23 -20.26
CA TRP A 38 3.51 8.83 -20.51
C TRP A 38 3.01 9.60 -19.30
N MET A 39 3.10 9.04 -18.09
CA MET A 39 2.71 9.73 -16.85
C MET A 39 3.48 11.05 -16.65
N SER A 40 4.78 11.06 -16.97
CA SER A 40 5.61 12.27 -16.81
C SER A 40 5.25 13.38 -17.80
N ARG A 41 4.75 13.00 -18.99
CA ARG A 41 4.29 13.93 -20.04
C ARG A 41 2.82 14.31 -19.89
N SER A 42 2.06 13.56 -19.08
CA SER A 42 0.70 13.94 -18.74
C SER A 42 0.73 15.28 -17.99
N ARG A 43 -0.06 16.26 -18.41
CA ARG A 43 -0.15 17.59 -17.75
C ARG A 43 -0.91 17.53 -16.42
N LEU A 44 -0.99 16.34 -15.81
CA LEU A 44 -1.68 16.07 -14.56
C LEU A 44 -0.66 15.96 -13.43
N SER A 45 -0.53 17.04 -12.66
CA SER A 45 0.30 17.09 -11.45
C SER A 45 0.19 15.85 -10.55
N PRO A 46 -1.03 15.32 -10.22
CA PRO A 46 -1.13 14.11 -9.42
C PRO A 46 -0.50 12.88 -10.09
N MET A 47 -0.59 12.74 -11.41
CA MET A 47 -0.03 11.59 -12.14
C MET A 47 1.48 11.68 -12.31
N ILE A 48 2.01 12.89 -12.51
CA ILE A 48 3.45 13.11 -12.48
C ILE A 48 4.02 12.71 -11.11
N LYS A 49 3.35 13.06 -10.01
CA LYS A 49 3.77 12.72 -8.65
C LYS A 49 3.79 11.20 -8.42
N VAL A 50 2.72 10.51 -8.83
CA VAL A 50 2.65 9.04 -8.76
C VAL A 50 3.73 8.40 -9.62
N GLY A 51 3.90 8.85 -10.88
CA GLY A 51 4.94 8.34 -11.76
C GLY A 51 6.36 8.52 -11.20
N ARG A 52 6.66 9.66 -10.56
CA ARG A 52 7.93 9.85 -9.85
C ARG A 52 8.11 8.87 -8.69
N MET A 53 7.06 8.63 -7.90
CA MET A 53 7.09 7.65 -6.81
C MET A 53 7.37 6.24 -7.34
N VAL A 54 6.61 5.80 -8.35
CA VAL A 54 6.76 4.48 -8.98
C VAL A 54 8.16 4.32 -9.55
N ARG A 55 8.71 5.34 -10.23
CA ARG A 55 10.07 5.30 -10.78
C ARG A 55 11.13 5.05 -9.69
N ARG A 56 10.99 5.66 -8.51
CA ARG A 56 11.93 5.45 -7.38
C ARG A 56 11.87 4.03 -6.82
N HIS A 57 10.71 3.38 -6.86
CA HIS A 57 10.50 2.04 -6.31
C HIS A 57 10.39 0.95 -7.39
N LEU A 58 10.71 1.26 -8.65
CA LEU A 58 10.47 0.38 -9.79
C LEU A 58 11.19 -0.96 -9.63
N TRP A 59 12.39 -0.97 -9.06
CA TRP A 59 13.13 -2.20 -8.80
C TRP A 59 12.37 -3.15 -7.86
N GLY A 60 11.82 -2.63 -6.76
CA GLY A 60 11.04 -3.41 -5.80
C GLY A 60 9.72 -3.91 -6.40
N ILE A 61 9.09 -3.07 -7.23
CA ILE A 61 7.88 -3.44 -7.98
C ILE A 61 8.15 -4.62 -8.92
N LEU A 62 9.24 -4.56 -9.70
CA LEU A 62 9.61 -5.64 -10.62
C LEU A 62 9.97 -6.94 -9.89
N ASN A 63 10.60 -6.84 -8.72
CA ASN A 63 10.85 -8.01 -7.88
C ASN A 63 9.54 -8.62 -7.37
N ALA A 64 8.63 -7.79 -6.85
CA ALA A 64 7.33 -8.23 -6.36
C ALA A 64 6.52 -8.94 -7.45
N ILE A 65 6.51 -8.41 -8.67
CA ILE A 65 5.87 -9.03 -9.84
C ILE A 65 6.51 -10.39 -10.15
N THR A 66 7.84 -10.44 -10.22
CA THR A 66 8.57 -11.69 -10.56
C THR A 66 8.38 -12.77 -9.51
N MET A 67 8.35 -12.39 -8.22
CA MET A 67 8.17 -13.28 -7.07
C MET A 67 6.70 -13.59 -6.78
N GLN A 68 5.76 -13.02 -7.55
CA GLN A 68 4.32 -13.09 -7.29
C GLN A 68 3.96 -12.72 -5.84
N ALA A 69 4.65 -11.71 -5.31
CA ALA A 69 4.49 -11.29 -3.93
C ALA A 69 3.06 -10.78 -3.70
N THR A 70 2.39 -11.35 -2.69
CA THR A 70 1.02 -10.97 -2.35
C THR A 70 1.02 -9.96 -1.21
N ASN A 71 0.14 -8.95 -1.31
CA ASN A 71 -0.04 -7.96 -0.25
C ASN A 71 -0.94 -8.45 0.89
N ALA A 72 -1.36 -9.73 0.84
CA ALA A 72 -2.38 -10.30 1.71
C ALA A 72 -2.05 -10.21 3.20
N ILE A 73 -0.78 -10.43 3.58
CA ILE A 73 -0.35 -10.34 4.98
C ILE A 73 -0.43 -8.90 5.51
N ALA A 74 0.01 -7.94 4.69
CA ALA A 74 -0.05 -6.53 5.04
C ALA A 74 -1.51 -6.03 5.11
N GLU A 75 -2.36 -6.45 4.17
CA GLU A 75 -3.79 -6.15 4.17
C GLU A 75 -4.51 -6.75 5.37
N SER A 76 -4.25 -8.01 5.70
CA SER A 76 -4.79 -8.67 6.89
C SER A 76 -4.41 -7.94 8.17
N THR A 77 -3.16 -7.49 8.26
CA THR A 77 -2.67 -6.69 9.39
C THR A 77 -3.36 -5.32 9.45
N ASN A 78 -3.47 -4.62 8.32
CA ASN A 78 -4.17 -3.34 8.24
C ASN A 78 -5.66 -3.47 8.59
N ALA A 79 -6.34 -4.50 8.08
CA ALA A 79 -7.75 -4.77 8.38
C ALA A 79 -7.95 -5.02 9.88
N THR A 80 -7.05 -5.76 10.51
CA THR A 80 -7.07 -5.99 11.96
C THR A 80 -6.90 -4.68 12.74
N ILE A 81 -5.97 -3.81 12.35
CA ILE A 81 -5.76 -2.50 12.97
C ILE A 81 -7.01 -1.61 12.82
N GLN A 82 -7.62 -1.58 11.62
CA GLN A 82 -8.85 -0.83 11.39
C GLN A 82 -10.01 -1.39 12.22
N LYS A 83 -10.09 -2.72 12.39
CA LYS A 83 -11.08 -3.36 13.27
C LYS A 83 -10.93 -2.94 14.73
N ILE A 84 -9.69 -2.84 15.24
CA ILE A 84 -9.41 -2.31 16.59
C ILE A 84 -9.89 -0.86 16.70
N LYS A 85 -9.57 -0.02 15.71
CA LYS A 85 -10.00 1.38 15.68
C LYS A 85 -11.52 1.53 15.66
N SER A 86 -12.20 0.75 14.81
CA SER A 86 -13.65 0.78 14.64
C SER A 86 -14.38 0.33 15.90
N ARG A 87 -13.93 -0.76 16.52
CA ARG A 87 -14.48 -1.28 17.80
C ARG A 87 -14.39 -0.27 18.95
N ALA A 88 -13.34 0.56 18.96
CA ALA A 88 -13.17 1.60 19.97
C ALA A 88 -13.95 2.90 19.66
N CYS A 89 -14.64 2.97 18.52
CA CYS A 89 -15.23 4.21 17.99
C CYS A 89 -14.21 5.36 17.88
N GLY A 90 -12.94 5.02 17.62
CA GLY A 90 -11.83 5.95 17.60
C GLY A 90 -11.11 6.10 18.95
N PHE A 91 -9.89 6.64 18.90
CA PHE A 91 -9.06 6.85 20.09
C PHE A 91 -8.77 8.33 20.26
N ARG A 92 -8.96 8.86 21.47
CA ARG A 92 -8.67 10.26 21.82
C ARG A 92 -7.17 10.60 21.84
N SER A 93 -6.31 9.59 21.99
CA SER A 93 -4.85 9.76 22.03
C SER A 93 -4.15 8.71 21.18
N ARG A 94 -3.12 9.17 20.43
CA ARG A 94 -2.25 8.30 19.62
C ARG A 94 -1.52 7.26 20.47
N ALA A 95 -1.13 7.61 21.70
CA ALA A 95 -0.47 6.69 22.62
C ALA A 95 -1.38 5.52 22.99
N ARG A 96 -2.66 5.80 23.28
CA ARG A 96 -3.67 4.77 23.58
C ARG A 96 -3.95 3.87 22.38
N PHE A 97 -4.00 4.44 21.17
CA PHE A 97 -4.16 3.64 19.95
C PHE A 97 -2.97 2.71 19.71
N ARG A 98 -1.74 3.21 19.86
CA ARG A 98 -0.52 2.39 19.74
C ARG A 98 -0.52 1.27 20.78
N LEU A 99 -0.84 1.57 22.04
CA LEU A 99 -0.93 0.57 23.10
C LEU A 99 -1.97 -0.50 22.77
N ALA A 100 -3.15 -0.11 22.27
CA ALA A 100 -4.19 -1.06 21.88
C ALA A 100 -3.74 -1.99 20.72
N ILE A 101 -3.01 -1.46 19.73
CA ILE A 101 -2.44 -2.29 18.65
C ILE A 101 -1.42 -3.28 19.22
N LEU A 102 -0.47 -2.80 20.04
CA LEU A 102 0.57 -3.65 20.63
C LEU A 102 0.01 -4.67 21.62
N PHE A 103 -1.07 -4.36 22.31
CA PHE A 103 -1.77 -5.31 23.16
C PHE A 103 -2.37 -6.46 22.34
N HIS A 104 -3.11 -6.15 21.28
CA HIS A 104 -3.79 -7.16 20.47
C HIS A 104 -2.85 -7.93 19.51
N ARG A 105 -1.71 -7.36 19.13
CA ARG A 105 -0.82 -7.93 18.09
C ARG A 105 0.66 -8.03 18.47
N GLY A 106 1.09 -7.36 19.53
CA GLY A 106 2.49 -7.28 19.97
C GLY A 106 2.79 -8.02 21.28
N GLY A 107 1.83 -8.80 21.80
CA GLY A 107 2.05 -9.65 22.98
C GLY A 107 2.25 -8.88 24.29
N LEU A 108 1.78 -7.62 24.37
CA LEU A 108 1.90 -6.83 25.60
C LEU A 108 1.02 -7.42 26.70
N SER A 109 1.64 -7.90 27.79
CA SER A 109 0.90 -8.32 28.99
C SER A 109 0.34 -7.09 29.70
N MET A 110 -0.97 -7.11 30.00
CA MET A 110 -1.65 -6.09 30.82
C MET A 110 -1.87 -6.56 32.27
N LEU A 111 -1.28 -7.69 32.66
CA LEU A 111 -1.32 -8.08 34.06
C LEU A 111 -0.68 -6.96 34.88
N PRO A 112 -1.35 -6.43 35.92
CA PRO A 112 -0.70 -5.51 36.82
C PRO A 112 0.54 -6.21 37.38
N ASN A 113 1.64 -5.46 37.51
CA ASN A 113 2.89 -5.96 38.09
C ASN A 113 2.59 -6.50 39.50
N GLY A 114 2.31 -7.80 39.61
CA GLY A 114 1.81 -8.44 40.84
C GLY A 114 0.80 -9.59 40.65
N ALA A 115 0.21 -9.80 39.47
CA ALA A 115 -0.80 -10.84 39.26
C ALA A 115 -0.27 -12.24 38.88
N ILE A 116 1.01 -12.54 39.13
CA ILE A 116 1.53 -13.92 39.09
C ILE A 116 2.52 -14.12 40.25
N GLN A 117 1.99 -14.52 41.41
CA GLN A 117 2.62 -15.44 42.36
C GLN A 117 1.49 -16.28 42.98
N ALA A 118 1.21 -17.42 42.37
CA ALA A 118 0.50 -18.56 42.96
C ALA A 118 0.92 -19.81 42.18
#